data_AF-A0A372GQD6-F1
#
_entry.id   AF-A0A372GQD6-F1
#
_cell.length_a   1.000
_cell.length_b   1.000
_cell.length_c   1.000
_cell.angle_alpha   90.00
_cell.angle_beta   90.00
_cell.angle_gamma   90.00
#
_symmetry.space_group_name_H-M   'P 1'
#
loop_
_entity.id
_entity.type
_entity.pdbx_description
1 polymer ?
#
loop_
_entity_poly.entity_id
_entity_poly.type
_entity_poly.pdbx_seq_one_letter_code
_entity_poly.pdbx_strand_id
1 'polypeptide(L)'
;MNGKHIKNRLSRNPRAAAIGAFVGLALCGTVTGGVVLADSGSPSESRSTVRSGDAAAAAELLPPAKKDRSSEGRAADSRERSDRPSRKTRKPAEAPTEKRSDEQDARDKVIERAKTWNPGTDDRVRYSQTRTYKGYRTDCSGYVAMALGLSGPGPNTVGFTSSRLTERIKMSELKKGDLVMDAQGTNTTRHVVIFEKWANKAHTAYWAYEQRGRYGTDYRTRDYGLSSGSEYKAYRPKNL
;
A
#
# COMPACT_ATOMS: atom_id res chain seq x y z
N MET A 1 1.68 -52.43 47.61
CA MET A 1 0.34 -52.53 48.20
C MET A 1 -0.37 -51.20 48.01
N ASN A 2 -1.59 -51.26 47.44
CA ASN A 2 -2.71 -50.30 47.40
C ASN A 2 -2.43 -48.81 47.06
N GLY A 3 -3.13 -48.14 46.14
CA GLY A 3 -4.37 -48.47 45.43
C GLY A 3 -4.84 -47.21 44.69
N LYS A 4 -5.40 -47.41 43.49
CA LYS A 4 -5.86 -46.40 42.52
C LYS A 4 -7.02 -45.56 43.07
N HIS A 5 -7.11 -44.29 42.65
CA HIS A 5 -8.41 -43.72 42.27
C HIS A 5 -8.30 -42.73 41.11
N ILE A 6 -8.76 -43.20 39.96
CA ILE A 6 -9.10 -42.47 38.75
C ILE A 6 -10.53 -41.93 38.93
N LYS A 7 -10.78 -40.67 38.59
CA LYS A 7 -12.13 -40.20 38.23
C LYS A 7 -12.05 -39.38 36.94
N ASN A 8 -12.39 -40.05 35.84
CA ASN A 8 -12.81 -39.46 34.58
C ASN A 8 -14.03 -38.56 34.79
N ARG A 9 -14.06 -37.38 34.17
CA ARG A 9 -15.31 -36.75 33.73
C ARG A 9 -15.24 -36.52 32.22
N LEU A 10 -15.98 -37.36 31.50
CA LEU A 10 -16.38 -37.13 30.12
C LEU A 10 -17.51 -36.10 30.06
N SER A 11 -17.46 -35.31 28.98
CA SER A 11 -18.55 -34.90 28.09
C SER A 11 -19.68 -34.03 28.63
N ARG A 12 -19.81 -32.83 28.02
CA ARG A 12 -20.95 -32.49 27.14
C ARG A 12 -20.76 -31.12 26.46
N ASN A 13 -20.57 -31.14 25.15
CA ASN A 13 -20.89 -30.01 24.27
C ASN A 13 -22.41 -29.97 24.04
N PRO A 14 -23.03 -28.79 23.92
CA PRO A 14 -24.22 -28.63 23.12
C PRO A 14 -23.88 -27.91 21.81
N ARG A 15 -24.10 -28.62 20.69
CA ARG A 15 -24.46 -27.99 19.40
C ARG A 15 -25.94 -27.65 19.47
N ALA A 16 -26.31 -26.43 19.08
CA ALA A 16 -27.65 -26.14 18.59
C ALA A 16 -27.52 -25.25 17.35
N ALA A 17 -27.86 -25.83 16.21
CA ALA A 17 -28.14 -25.13 14.97
C ALA A 17 -29.53 -24.50 15.08
N ALA A 18 -29.69 -23.27 14.60
CA ALA A 18 -30.98 -22.69 14.29
C ALA A 18 -30.92 -22.11 12.88
N ILE A 19 -31.52 -22.86 11.97
CA ILE A 19 -31.88 -22.46 10.61
C ILE A 19 -33.10 -21.54 10.76
N GLY A 20 -32.99 -20.30 10.31
CA GLY A 20 -34.09 -19.35 10.27
C GLY A 20 -34.11 -18.67 8.90
N ALA A 21 -34.77 -19.31 7.94
CA ALA A 21 -35.13 -18.70 6.67
C ALA A 21 -36.30 -17.74 6.91
N PHE A 22 -36.09 -16.43 6.67
CA PHE A 22 -37.20 -15.49 6.53
C PHE A 22 -37.38 -15.13 5.07
N VAL A 23 -38.53 -15.57 4.57
CA VAL A 23 -39.15 -15.24 3.28
C VAL A 23 -39.42 -13.74 3.23
N GLY A 24 -39.24 -13.17 2.04
CA GLY A 24 -39.33 -11.73 1.80
C GLY A 24 -40.74 -11.15 1.88
N LEU A 25 -40.78 -9.83 1.94
CA LEU A 25 -41.90 -9.04 1.44
C LEU A 25 -41.35 -7.71 0.92
N ALA A 26 -41.35 -7.56 -0.41
CA ALA A 26 -41.19 -6.29 -1.07
C ALA A 26 -42.53 -5.54 -1.00
N LEU A 27 -42.55 -4.35 -0.40
CA LEU A 27 -43.61 -3.37 -0.65
C LEU A 27 -43.02 -2.25 -1.51
N CYS A 28 -43.46 -2.23 -2.76
CA CYS A 28 -43.34 -1.13 -3.69
C CYS A 28 -44.40 -0.08 -3.29
N GLY A 29 -43.97 1.07 -2.79
CA GLY A 29 -44.84 2.21 -2.50
C GLY A 29 -44.68 3.28 -3.57
N THR A 30 -45.61 3.32 -4.53
CA THR A 30 -45.80 4.43 -5.45
C THR A 30 -46.54 5.57 -4.76
N VAL A 31 -45.96 6.77 -4.73
CA VAL A 31 -46.70 8.00 -4.41
C VAL A 31 -46.82 8.84 -5.68
N THR A 32 -48.03 8.93 -6.19
CA THR A 32 -48.48 9.84 -7.24
C THR A 32 -48.91 11.18 -6.64
N GLY A 33 -48.39 12.27 -7.22
CA GLY A 33 -49.14 13.46 -7.60
C GLY A 33 -49.69 14.39 -6.52
N GLY A 34 -49.09 15.58 -6.42
CA GLY A 34 -49.69 16.76 -5.81
C GLY A 34 -49.07 18.02 -6.40
N VAL A 35 -49.77 18.63 -7.36
CA VAL A 35 -49.48 19.96 -7.91
C VAL A 35 -49.94 21.01 -6.89
N VAL A 36 -49.07 21.96 -6.53
CA VAL A 36 -49.48 23.26 -6.02
C VAL A 36 -48.74 24.35 -6.79
N LEU A 37 -49.54 25.31 -7.26
CA LEU A 37 -49.18 26.46 -8.07
C LEU A 37 -48.39 27.51 -7.28
N ALA A 38 -47.69 28.33 -8.06
CA ALA A 38 -46.78 29.40 -7.70
C ALA A 38 -47.35 30.47 -6.75
N ASP A 39 -46.46 31.12 -6.01
CA ASP A 39 -46.50 32.58 -5.88
C ASP A 39 -45.07 33.18 -5.82
N SER A 40 -45.02 34.43 -6.25
CA SER A 40 -43.91 35.19 -6.79
C SER A 40 -43.14 35.93 -5.70
N GLY A 41 -41.82 36.06 -5.86
CA GLY A 41 -41.02 36.93 -4.98
C GLY A 41 -39.52 36.94 -5.29
N SER A 42 -39.10 37.80 -6.20
CA SER A 42 -37.76 38.42 -6.29
C SER A 42 -37.98 39.94 -6.14
N PRO A 43 -36.98 40.81 -5.82
CA PRO A 43 -35.55 40.67 -6.17
C PRO A 43 -34.53 41.25 -5.16
N SER A 44 -33.24 41.08 -5.45
CA SER A 44 -32.10 42.03 -5.24
C SER A 44 -30.79 41.23 -5.28
N GLU A 45 -30.10 41.19 -6.42
CA GLU A 45 -28.86 41.95 -6.71
C GLU A 45 -27.73 41.68 -5.70
N SER A 46 -26.60 41.08 -6.12
CA SER A 46 -25.52 41.88 -6.69
C SER A 46 -24.57 41.05 -7.56
N ARG A 47 -24.36 41.54 -8.79
CA ARG A 47 -23.23 41.22 -9.69
C ARG A 47 -21.91 41.75 -9.10
N SER A 48 -20.82 41.04 -9.37
CA SER A 48 -19.62 41.69 -9.88
C SER A 48 -18.83 40.74 -10.79
N THR A 49 -18.72 41.15 -12.05
CA THR A 49 -17.93 40.54 -13.13
C THR A 49 -16.67 41.36 -13.35
N VAL A 50 -15.50 40.74 -13.50
CA VAL A 50 -14.39 41.17 -14.39
C VAL A 50 -13.60 39.90 -14.76
N ARG A 51 -13.71 39.33 -15.99
CA ARG A 51 -12.90 39.56 -17.23
C ARG A 51 -11.38 39.45 -17.00
N SER A 52 -10.70 38.40 -17.47
CA SER A 52 -10.23 38.06 -18.84
C SER A 52 -8.81 38.57 -19.15
N GLY A 53 -7.95 37.66 -19.66
CA GLY A 53 -6.63 37.92 -20.27
C GLY A 53 -5.70 36.73 -20.01
N ASP A 54 -5.64 35.71 -20.86
CA ASP A 54 -4.97 35.57 -22.17
C ASP A 54 -3.50 35.07 -22.09
N ALA A 55 -3.33 33.90 -22.74
CA ALA A 55 -2.25 33.47 -23.64
C ALA A 55 -0.76 33.45 -23.23
N ALA A 56 -0.26 32.22 -23.17
CA ALA A 56 0.91 31.63 -23.86
C ALA A 56 1.99 32.51 -24.58
N ALA A 57 3.23 32.05 -24.34
CA ALA A 57 4.33 31.79 -25.29
C ALA A 57 5.26 32.94 -25.81
N ALA A 58 6.53 32.76 -25.44
CA ALA A 58 7.76 32.71 -26.25
C ALA A 58 8.17 33.88 -27.19
N ALA A 59 9.37 34.42 -26.92
CA ALA A 59 10.35 35.01 -27.85
C ALA A 59 11.62 35.27 -27.02
N GLU A 60 12.88 35.25 -27.48
CA GLU A 60 13.60 34.77 -28.66
C GLU A 60 15.09 35.07 -28.34
N LEU A 61 16.06 34.24 -28.74
CA LEU A 61 17.30 34.66 -29.42
C LEU A 61 18.26 33.48 -29.61
N LEU A 62 18.50 33.16 -30.88
CA LEU A 62 19.57 32.35 -31.50
C LEU A 62 20.75 33.29 -31.90
N PRO A 63 21.83 32.89 -32.63
CA PRO A 63 22.64 31.64 -32.79
C PRO A 63 24.18 32.03 -32.71
N PRO A 64 25.20 31.46 -33.43
CA PRO A 64 25.36 30.24 -34.23
C PRO A 64 26.66 29.45 -34.00
N ALA A 65 26.70 28.19 -34.47
CA ALA A 65 27.80 27.68 -35.30
C ALA A 65 27.38 26.36 -35.97
N LYS A 66 27.37 26.41 -37.31
CA LYS A 66 27.20 25.27 -38.22
C LYS A 66 28.57 24.66 -38.56
N LYS A 67 28.50 23.47 -39.18
CA LYS A 67 29.47 22.77 -40.06
C LYS A 67 30.32 21.70 -39.38
N ASP A 68 30.52 20.50 -39.94
CA ASP A 68 30.35 19.98 -41.32
C ASP A 68 29.99 18.47 -41.25
N ARG A 69 28.96 18.03 -41.98
CA ARG A 69 28.98 17.23 -43.23
C ARG A 69 29.55 15.81 -43.16
N SER A 70 28.66 14.87 -43.53
CA SER A 70 28.85 13.70 -44.43
C SER A 70 29.86 12.61 -43.98
N SER A 71 29.64 11.32 -44.20
CA SER A 71 28.92 10.60 -45.25
C SER A 71 28.67 9.15 -44.83
N GLU A 72 27.65 8.55 -45.45
CA GLU A 72 27.37 7.12 -45.46
C GLU A 72 28.54 6.25 -45.94
N GLY A 73 28.58 5.00 -45.48
CA GLY A 73 29.51 3.98 -45.97
C GLY A 73 29.11 2.58 -45.52
N ARG A 74 28.61 1.80 -46.46
CA ARG A 74 28.12 0.42 -46.37
C ARG A 74 29.20 -0.62 -46.03
N ALA A 75 28.74 -1.65 -45.32
CA ALA A 75 28.87 -3.11 -45.58
C ALA A 75 30.24 -3.83 -45.61
N ALA A 76 30.16 -5.07 -45.08
CA ALA A 76 30.95 -6.27 -45.42
C ALA A 76 32.43 -6.23 -44.98
N ASP A 77 33.12 -7.30 -44.61
CA ASP A 77 32.89 -8.74 -44.46
C ASP A 77 34.20 -9.31 -43.85
N SER A 78 34.15 -10.56 -43.39
CA SER A 78 35.28 -11.50 -43.22
C SER A 78 36.15 -11.47 -41.94
N ARG A 79 36.00 -12.58 -41.16
CA ARG A 79 37.01 -13.64 -40.83
C ARG A 79 38.44 -13.14 -40.50
N GLU A 80 39.20 -13.58 -39.50
CA GLU A 80 39.39 -14.90 -38.89
C GLU A 80 40.38 -14.76 -37.70
N ARG A 81 40.06 -15.45 -36.58
CA ARG A 81 40.94 -16.23 -35.67
C ARG A 81 42.43 -15.84 -35.49
N SER A 82 42.87 -15.65 -34.23
CA SER A 82 44.07 -16.34 -33.69
C SER A 82 44.25 -16.16 -32.17
N ASP A 83 44.59 -17.29 -31.54
CA ASP A 83 44.74 -17.59 -30.12
C ASP A 83 46.02 -17.02 -29.46
N ARG A 84 45.96 -16.62 -28.16
CA ARG A 84 46.83 -17.08 -27.02
C ARG A 84 46.55 -16.33 -25.68
N PRO A 85 47.05 -16.76 -24.49
CA PRO A 85 46.18 -17.17 -23.38
C PRO A 85 46.37 -16.44 -22.03
N SER A 86 45.43 -16.69 -21.12
CA SER A 86 45.51 -16.69 -19.65
C SER A 86 46.11 -15.48 -18.90
N ARG A 87 45.22 -14.69 -18.29
CA ARG A 87 45.36 -14.27 -16.89
C ARG A 87 43.98 -14.22 -16.23
N LYS A 88 43.54 -15.33 -15.64
CA LYS A 88 42.41 -15.33 -14.69
C LYS A 88 42.87 -14.64 -13.40
N THR A 89 42.80 -13.31 -13.37
CA THR A 89 42.66 -12.57 -12.13
C THR A 89 41.26 -12.87 -11.58
N ARG A 90 41.18 -13.82 -10.62
CA ARG A 90 40.01 -13.93 -9.76
C ARG A 90 39.95 -12.67 -8.90
N LYS A 91 39.08 -11.74 -9.30
CA LYS A 91 38.62 -10.61 -8.48
C LYS A 91 37.93 -11.18 -7.22
N PRO A 92 38.30 -10.77 -5.99
CA PRO A 92 37.57 -11.17 -4.79
C PRO A 92 36.12 -10.70 -4.86
N ALA A 93 35.18 -11.62 -4.58
CA ALA A 93 33.76 -11.34 -4.48
C ALA A 93 33.44 -10.85 -3.05
N GLU A 94 33.62 -9.56 -2.81
CA GLU A 94 33.35 -8.91 -1.52
C GLU A 94 32.30 -7.79 -1.70
N ALA A 95 31.06 -8.17 -1.99
CA ALA A 95 29.98 -7.20 -2.25
C ALA A 95 28.52 -7.60 -1.90
N PRO A 96 28.17 -8.83 -1.44
CA PRO A 96 26.79 -9.11 -1.01
C PRO A 96 26.50 -9.02 0.49
N THR A 97 27.49 -8.85 1.37
CA THR A 97 27.30 -8.97 2.82
C THR A 97 26.81 -7.68 3.46
N GLU A 98 27.49 -6.54 3.24
CA GLU A 98 27.16 -5.26 3.88
C GLU A 98 25.79 -4.70 3.46
N LYS A 99 25.50 -4.70 2.15
CA LYS A 99 24.18 -4.24 1.66
C LYS A 99 23.02 -5.06 2.23
N ARG A 100 23.22 -6.36 2.48
CA ARG A 100 22.18 -7.22 3.06
C ARG A 100 21.98 -6.98 4.55
N SER A 101 23.04 -6.68 5.31
CA SER A 101 22.89 -6.30 6.72
C SER A 101 22.20 -4.94 6.84
N ASP A 102 22.56 -3.96 6.01
CA ASP A 102 21.93 -2.64 6.03
C ASP A 102 20.43 -2.71 5.69
N GLU A 103 20.06 -3.50 4.66
CA GLU A 103 18.65 -3.75 4.33
C GLU A 103 17.92 -4.49 5.45
N GLN A 104 18.58 -5.44 6.10
CA GLN A 104 18.01 -6.18 7.23
C GLN A 104 17.73 -5.23 8.39
N ASP A 105 18.67 -4.35 8.72
CA ASP A 105 18.56 -3.34 9.76
C ASP A 105 17.49 -2.30 9.43
N ALA A 106 17.38 -1.88 8.17
CA ALA A 106 16.33 -0.96 7.71
C ALA A 106 14.93 -1.57 7.88
N ARG A 107 14.78 -2.85 7.51
CA ARG A 107 13.52 -3.59 7.68
C ARG A 107 13.14 -3.79 9.14
N ASP A 108 14.13 -4.04 10.00
CA ASP A 108 13.91 -4.15 11.44
C ASP A 108 13.43 -2.82 12.03
N LYS A 109 14.04 -1.69 11.65
CA LYS A 109 13.60 -0.35 12.06
C LYS A 109 12.15 -0.05 11.66
N VAL A 110 11.67 -0.57 10.51
CA VAL A 110 10.24 -0.43 10.14
C VAL A 110 9.33 -1.13 11.13
N ILE A 111 9.67 -2.35 11.53
CA ILE A 111 8.87 -3.13 12.48
C ILE A 111 8.96 -2.53 13.89
N GLU A 112 10.14 -2.04 14.30
CA GLU A 112 10.29 -1.32 15.56
C GLU A 112 9.38 -0.11 15.64
N ARG A 113 9.38 0.74 14.60
CA ARG A 113 8.47 1.90 14.54
C ARG A 113 7.01 1.48 14.54
N ALA A 114 6.63 0.45 13.77
CA ALA A 114 5.27 -0.09 13.76
C ALA A 114 4.79 -0.48 15.17
N LYS A 115 5.65 -1.12 15.98
CA LYS A 115 5.31 -1.50 17.36
C LYS A 115 5.06 -0.32 18.29
N THR A 116 5.57 0.88 18.00
CA THR A 116 5.43 2.06 18.89
C THR A 116 4.01 2.58 19.04
N TRP A 117 3.07 2.13 18.20
CA TRP A 117 1.64 2.47 18.30
C TRP A 117 0.85 1.40 19.06
N ASN A 118 1.55 0.55 19.84
CA ASN A 118 1.01 -0.47 20.74
C ASN A 118 -0.04 -1.40 20.08
N PRO A 119 0.30 -2.05 18.95
CA PRO A 119 -0.64 -2.87 18.20
C PRO A 119 -1.28 -3.94 19.08
N GLY A 120 -2.60 -4.07 19.01
CA GLY A 120 -3.28 -5.16 19.73
C GLY A 120 -3.57 -4.88 21.21
N THR A 121 -3.16 -3.74 21.76
CA THR A 121 -3.34 -3.41 23.20
C THR A 121 -4.48 -2.43 23.45
N ASP A 122 -4.82 -2.14 24.70
CA ASP A 122 -5.79 -1.09 25.04
C ASP A 122 -5.27 0.33 24.79
N ASP A 123 -3.94 0.50 24.90
CA ASP A 123 -3.19 1.73 24.64
C ASP A 123 -2.85 1.96 23.15
N ARG A 124 -3.45 1.17 22.25
CA ARG A 124 -3.24 1.29 20.81
C ARG A 124 -3.69 2.68 20.31
N VAL A 125 -2.97 3.23 19.34
CA VAL A 125 -3.41 4.44 18.64
C VAL A 125 -4.71 4.14 17.89
N ARG A 126 -5.78 4.88 18.20
CA ARG A 126 -7.11 4.65 17.63
C ARG A 126 -7.20 5.17 16.20
N TYR A 127 -7.96 4.46 15.37
CA TYR A 127 -8.18 4.85 13.98
C TYR A 127 -8.98 6.14 13.88
N SER A 128 -8.51 7.07 13.05
CA SER A 128 -9.28 8.24 12.66
C SER A 128 -8.73 8.82 11.37
N GLN A 129 -9.64 9.22 10.48
CA GLN A 129 -9.34 9.93 9.23
C GLN A 129 -8.95 11.40 9.43
N THR A 130 -9.16 11.94 10.64
CA THR A 130 -9.01 13.37 10.92
C THR A 130 -8.04 13.69 12.04
N ARG A 131 -7.67 12.70 12.87
CA ARG A 131 -6.74 12.89 13.99
C ARG A 131 -5.30 12.62 13.56
N THR A 132 -4.40 13.18 14.35
CA THR A 132 -2.96 12.93 14.25
C THR A 132 -2.40 12.42 15.57
N TYR A 133 -1.27 11.72 15.49
CA TYR A 133 -0.48 11.27 16.64
C TYR A 133 1.00 11.44 16.29
N LYS A 134 1.71 12.22 17.10
CA LYS A 134 3.14 12.56 16.90
C LYS A 134 3.46 13.03 15.46
N GLY A 135 2.58 13.85 14.88
CA GLY A 135 2.76 14.43 13.54
C GLY A 135 2.26 13.59 12.35
N TYR A 136 1.76 12.36 12.59
CA TYR A 136 1.23 11.48 11.54
C TYR A 136 -0.29 11.34 11.62
N ARG A 137 -0.97 11.15 10.48
CA ARG A 137 -2.39 10.81 10.47
C ARG A 137 -2.60 9.45 11.13
N THR A 138 -3.68 9.30 11.90
CA THR A 138 -4.03 8.02 12.54
C THR A 138 -4.89 7.10 11.65
N ASP A 139 -4.65 7.16 10.33
CA ASP A 139 -5.26 6.31 9.31
C ASP A 139 -4.27 5.24 8.81
N CYS A 140 -4.71 4.36 7.88
CA CYS A 140 -3.88 3.29 7.34
C CYS A 140 -2.55 3.79 6.74
N SER A 141 -2.62 4.85 5.94
CA SER A 141 -1.46 5.42 5.24
C SER A 141 -0.54 6.26 6.14
N GLY A 142 -1.08 6.98 7.11
CA GLY A 142 -0.30 7.75 8.07
C GLY A 142 0.49 6.84 9.02
N TYR A 143 -0.08 5.69 9.39
CA TYR A 143 0.65 4.66 10.13
C TYR A 143 1.82 4.08 9.34
N VAL A 144 1.65 3.82 8.04
CA VAL A 144 2.73 3.35 7.17
C VAL A 144 3.81 4.42 7.02
N ALA A 145 3.44 5.69 6.84
CA ALA A 145 4.40 6.79 6.78
C ALA A 145 5.26 6.86 8.05
N MET A 146 4.63 6.69 9.22
CA MET A 146 5.33 6.61 10.51
C MET A 146 6.27 5.40 10.58
N ALA A 147 5.80 4.21 10.22
CA ALA A 147 6.60 2.99 10.27
C ALA A 147 7.82 3.05 9.32
N LEU A 148 7.65 3.62 8.13
CA LEU A 148 8.73 3.84 7.17
C LEU A 148 9.68 4.98 7.57
N GLY A 149 9.36 5.75 8.62
CA GLY A 149 10.18 6.87 9.07
C GLY A 149 10.19 8.06 8.11
N LEU A 150 9.11 8.26 7.36
CA LEU A 150 8.95 9.42 6.47
C LEU A 150 8.57 10.67 7.28
N SER A 151 8.78 11.86 6.74
CA SER A 151 8.26 13.08 7.37
C SER A 151 6.73 13.08 7.45
N GLY A 152 6.19 13.42 8.62
CA GLY A 152 4.74 13.57 8.83
C GLY A 152 4.16 14.76 8.05
N PRO A 153 2.89 14.70 7.60
CA PRO A 153 1.93 13.61 7.82
C PRO A 153 2.07 12.43 6.84
N GLY A 154 3.00 12.50 5.88
CA GLY A 154 3.24 11.48 4.88
C GLY A 154 2.19 11.40 3.75
N PRO A 155 2.45 10.60 2.70
CA PRO A 155 1.54 10.40 1.59
C PRO A 155 0.29 9.62 2.01
N ASN A 156 -0.78 9.70 1.21
CA ASN A 156 -1.91 8.79 1.33
C ASN A 156 -1.62 7.46 0.59
N THR A 157 -2.55 6.50 0.66
CA THR A 157 -2.38 5.17 0.03
C THR A 157 -2.07 5.25 -1.46
N VAL A 158 -2.69 6.17 -2.20
CA VAL A 158 -2.40 6.37 -3.63
C VAL A 158 -0.99 6.93 -3.82
N GLY A 159 -0.58 7.91 -3.00
CA GLY A 159 0.75 8.50 -3.05
C GLY A 159 1.87 7.47 -2.87
N PHE A 160 1.66 6.44 -2.04
CA PHE A 160 2.61 5.34 -1.89
C PHE A 160 2.82 4.52 -3.18
N THR A 161 1.88 4.52 -4.12
CA THR A 161 2.06 3.84 -5.42
C THR A 161 3.04 4.56 -6.35
N SER A 162 3.48 5.78 -5.99
CA SER A 162 4.49 6.50 -6.75
C SER A 162 5.80 5.71 -6.79
N SER A 163 6.36 5.60 -8.00
CA SER A 163 7.68 5.00 -8.22
C SER A 163 8.81 5.73 -7.51
N ARG A 164 8.59 6.91 -6.91
CA ARG A 164 9.58 7.59 -6.06
C ARG A 164 9.68 6.97 -4.67
N LEU A 165 8.60 6.36 -4.18
CA LEU A 165 8.51 5.84 -2.80
C LEU A 165 8.52 4.32 -2.74
N THR A 166 7.88 3.66 -3.70
CA THR A 166 7.81 2.20 -3.72
C THR A 166 8.05 1.63 -5.11
N GLU A 167 8.41 0.35 -5.16
CA GLU A 167 8.41 -0.47 -6.36
C GLU A 167 7.36 -1.58 -6.26
N ARG A 168 6.73 -1.93 -7.38
CA ARG A 168 5.75 -3.02 -7.43
C ARG A 168 6.48 -4.36 -7.45
N ILE A 169 6.11 -5.30 -6.59
CA ILE A 169 6.68 -6.66 -6.52
C ILE A 169 5.61 -7.73 -6.62
N LYS A 170 5.99 -8.99 -6.84
CA LYS A 170 5.04 -10.12 -6.74
C LYS A 170 4.71 -10.37 -5.26
N MET A 171 3.50 -10.85 -4.97
CA MET A 171 3.12 -11.25 -3.61
C MET A 171 4.09 -12.30 -3.04
N SER A 172 4.55 -13.24 -3.88
CA SER A 172 5.52 -14.28 -3.49
C SER A 172 6.90 -13.75 -3.10
N GLU A 173 7.22 -12.50 -3.42
CA GLU A 173 8.51 -11.86 -3.16
C GLU A 173 8.50 -11.00 -1.89
N LEU A 174 7.38 -10.99 -1.15
CA LEU A 174 7.23 -10.22 0.08
C LEU A 174 8.33 -10.57 1.09
N LYS A 175 8.91 -9.51 1.64
CA LYS A 175 9.88 -9.52 2.73
C LYS A 175 9.38 -8.58 3.84
N LYS A 176 9.89 -8.79 5.05
CA LYS A 176 9.61 -7.94 6.22
C LYS A 176 9.71 -6.45 5.88
N GLY A 177 8.70 -5.66 6.20
CA GLY A 177 8.62 -4.23 5.90
C GLY A 177 8.03 -3.87 4.53
N ASP A 178 7.82 -4.84 3.62
CA ASP A 178 7.11 -4.60 2.37
C ASP A 178 5.63 -4.30 2.64
N LEU A 179 4.97 -3.58 1.73
CA LEU A 179 3.59 -3.13 1.85
C LEU A 179 2.65 -4.00 1.02
N VAL A 180 1.42 -4.20 1.49
CA VAL A 180 0.33 -4.76 0.68
C VAL A 180 -0.79 -3.73 0.64
N MET A 181 -1.08 -3.22 -0.56
CA MET A 181 -1.90 -2.02 -0.76
C MET A 181 -3.06 -2.27 -1.72
N ASP A 182 -4.25 -1.83 -1.30
CA ASP A 182 -5.34 -1.50 -2.19
C ASP A 182 -5.44 0.03 -2.31
N ALA A 183 -5.10 0.53 -3.48
CA ALA A 183 -5.14 1.96 -3.80
C ALA A 183 -6.42 2.37 -4.54
N GLN A 184 -7.36 1.45 -4.78
CA GLN A 184 -8.62 1.74 -5.48
C GLN A 184 -9.69 2.27 -4.52
N GLY A 185 -10.61 3.09 -5.06
CA GLY A 185 -11.72 3.66 -4.29
C GLY A 185 -11.41 4.99 -3.58
N THR A 186 -11.96 5.20 -2.38
CA THR A 186 -11.94 6.47 -1.63
C THR A 186 -10.97 6.41 -0.45
N ASN A 187 -10.85 7.51 0.29
CA ASN A 187 -10.07 7.54 1.53
C ASN A 187 -10.55 6.53 2.59
N THR A 188 -11.81 6.07 2.55
CA THR A 188 -12.37 5.11 3.51
C THR A 188 -12.38 3.66 3.03
N THR A 189 -12.17 3.41 1.73
CA THR A 189 -12.14 2.05 1.16
C THR A 189 -10.73 1.57 0.85
N ARG A 190 -9.81 2.48 0.53
CA ARG A 190 -8.38 2.17 0.33
C ARG A 190 -7.75 1.66 1.62
N HIS A 191 -6.79 0.76 1.48
CA HIS A 191 -6.09 0.23 2.64
C HIS A 191 -4.65 -0.15 2.34
N VAL A 192 -3.82 -0.12 3.37
CA VAL A 192 -2.44 -0.58 3.31
C VAL A 192 -2.05 -1.24 4.62
N VAL A 193 -1.31 -2.34 4.51
CA VAL A 193 -0.73 -3.07 5.63
C VAL A 193 0.78 -3.29 5.42
N ILE A 194 1.51 -3.47 6.50
CA ILE A 194 2.95 -3.75 6.50
C ILE A 194 3.15 -5.24 6.75
N PHE A 195 3.73 -5.95 5.79
CA PHE A 195 4.06 -7.36 5.91
C PHE A 195 5.23 -7.57 6.88
N GLU A 196 5.12 -8.50 7.83
CA GLU A 196 6.25 -8.93 8.65
C GLU A 196 6.81 -10.28 8.19
N LYS A 197 5.95 -11.29 8.08
CA LYS A 197 6.36 -12.67 7.73
C LYS A 197 5.18 -13.51 7.25
N TRP A 198 5.46 -14.53 6.46
CA TRP A 198 4.48 -15.57 6.14
C TRP A 198 4.04 -16.31 7.40
N ALA A 199 2.74 -16.61 7.50
CA ALA A 199 2.18 -17.32 8.64
C ALA A 199 2.30 -18.86 8.49
N ASN A 200 2.52 -19.34 7.27
CA ASN A 200 2.68 -20.75 6.95
C ASN A 200 3.54 -20.94 5.69
N LYS A 201 4.08 -22.15 5.49
CA LYS A 201 4.94 -22.50 4.33
C LYS A 201 4.22 -22.44 2.98
N ALA A 202 2.90 -22.59 2.97
CA ALA A 202 2.09 -22.52 1.76
C ALA A 202 1.79 -21.08 1.31
N HIS A 203 2.24 -20.08 2.08
CA HIS A 203 2.01 -18.65 1.82
C HIS A 203 0.51 -18.30 1.64
N THR A 204 -0.38 -18.97 2.38
CA THR A 204 -1.84 -18.71 2.33
C THR A 204 -2.29 -17.63 3.31
N ALA A 205 -1.41 -17.18 4.19
CA ALA A 205 -1.62 -16.03 5.07
C ALA A 205 -0.27 -15.48 5.54
N TYR A 206 -0.25 -14.23 5.99
CA TYR A 206 0.93 -13.56 6.55
C TYR A 206 0.58 -12.71 7.76
N TRP A 207 1.54 -12.50 8.64
CA TRP A 207 1.45 -11.54 9.74
C TRP A 207 1.69 -10.13 9.23
N ALA A 208 0.82 -9.21 9.60
CA ALA A 208 0.91 -7.81 9.19
C ALA A 208 0.57 -6.84 10.32
N TYR A 209 1.19 -5.66 10.25
CA TYR A 209 0.80 -4.49 11.03
C TYR A 209 -0.11 -3.59 10.22
N GLU A 210 -1.13 -3.02 10.85
CA GLU A 210 -2.05 -2.11 10.19
C GLU A 210 -2.71 -1.13 11.15
N GLN A 211 -3.23 -0.04 10.59
CA GLN A 211 -4.13 0.89 11.27
C GLN A 211 -5.50 0.78 10.59
N ARG A 212 -6.47 0.17 11.28
CA ARG A 212 -7.77 -0.19 10.67
C ARG A 212 -8.96 0.40 11.40
N GLY A 213 -10.02 0.72 10.64
CA GLY A 213 -11.26 1.28 11.15
C GLY A 213 -11.86 0.46 12.29
N ARG A 214 -12.63 1.11 13.18
CA ARG A 214 -13.25 0.56 14.42
C ARG A 214 -12.27 0.16 15.55
N TYR A 215 -11.02 -0.19 15.24
CA TYR A 215 -10.11 -0.75 16.25
C TYR A 215 -8.90 0.16 16.52
N GLY A 216 -8.18 0.56 15.47
CA GLY A 216 -6.87 1.21 15.60
C GLY A 216 -5.73 0.26 15.26
N THR A 217 -4.59 0.44 15.92
CA THR A 217 -3.36 -0.25 15.55
C THR A 217 -3.45 -1.73 15.92
N ASP A 218 -3.09 -2.59 14.98
CA ASP A 218 -3.24 -4.03 15.13
C ASP A 218 -2.07 -4.79 14.51
N TYR A 219 -1.86 -6.01 15.02
CA TYR A 219 -0.90 -6.98 14.48
C TYR A 219 -1.56 -8.35 14.41
N ARG A 220 -1.78 -8.87 13.20
CA ARG A 220 -2.52 -10.13 13.00
C ARG A 220 -2.31 -10.74 11.62
N THR A 221 -2.81 -11.96 11.46
CA THR A 221 -2.78 -12.67 10.18
C THR A 221 -3.74 -12.06 9.16
N ARG A 222 -3.30 -12.00 7.91
CA ARG A 222 -3.98 -11.44 6.74
C ARG A 222 -3.75 -12.31 5.52
N ASP A 223 -4.68 -12.22 4.59
CA ASP A 223 -4.68 -12.89 3.30
C ASP A 223 -4.87 -11.90 2.13
N TYR A 224 -4.79 -10.58 2.39
CA TYR A 224 -4.95 -9.56 1.36
C TYR A 224 -3.93 -9.77 0.23
N GLY A 225 -4.39 -9.74 -1.01
CA GLY A 225 -3.57 -9.91 -2.21
C GLY A 225 -3.28 -11.36 -2.60
N LEU A 226 -3.69 -12.36 -1.80
CA LEU A 226 -3.38 -13.77 -2.08
C LEU A 226 -4.40 -14.44 -3.01
N SER A 227 -5.65 -13.98 -3.01
CA SER A 227 -6.69 -14.48 -3.91
C SER A 227 -6.50 -13.96 -5.34
N SER A 228 -6.84 -14.80 -6.32
CA SER A 228 -6.91 -14.38 -7.72
C SER A 228 -7.88 -13.21 -7.87
N GLY A 229 -7.51 -12.21 -8.69
CA GLY A 229 -8.30 -11.01 -8.91
C GLY A 229 -8.29 -9.99 -7.76
N SER A 230 -7.56 -10.22 -6.67
CA SER A 230 -7.49 -9.27 -5.56
C SER A 230 -6.99 -7.89 -6.01
N GLU A 231 -7.64 -6.82 -5.54
CA GLU A 231 -7.21 -5.43 -5.76
C GLU A 231 -5.90 -5.11 -5.02
N TYR A 232 -5.59 -5.85 -3.96
CA TYR A 232 -4.36 -5.67 -3.21
C TYR A 232 -3.14 -6.10 -4.00
N LYS A 233 -2.11 -5.27 -3.91
CA LYS A 233 -0.85 -5.36 -4.64
C LYS A 233 0.31 -5.18 -3.65
N ALA A 234 1.35 -6.01 -3.75
CA ALA A 234 2.59 -5.89 -2.98
C ALA A 234 3.54 -4.80 -3.51
N TYR A 235 4.14 -4.06 -2.60
CA TYR A 235 5.10 -3.01 -2.93
C TYR A 235 6.27 -3.02 -1.96
N ARG A 236 7.47 -2.75 -2.46
CA ARG A 236 8.67 -2.58 -1.64
C ARG A 236 9.01 -1.10 -1.52
N PRO A 237 9.07 -0.54 -0.30
CA PRO A 237 9.58 0.81 -0.10
C PRO A 237 11.03 0.94 -0.57
N LYS A 238 11.37 2.10 -1.14
CA LYS A 238 12.72 2.38 -1.67
C LYS A 238 13.75 2.80 -0.64
N ASN A 239 13.32 3.07 0.59
CA ASN A 239 14.18 3.44 1.71
C ASN A 239 14.53 2.24 2.61
N LEU A 240 14.37 1.02 2.09
CA LEU A 240 14.76 -0.24 2.71
C LEU A 240 16.08 -0.74 2.16
#